data_AF-A0A0K8Q0Z5-F1
#
_entry.id   AF-A0A0K8Q0Z5-F1
#
_cell.length_a   1.000
_cell.length_b   1.000
_cell.length_c   1.000
_cell.angle_alpha   90.00
_cell.angle_beta   90.00
_cell.angle_gamma   90.00
#
_symmetry.space_group_name_H-M   'P 1'
#
loop_
_entity.id
_entity.type
_entity.pdbx_description
1 polymer ?
#
loop_
_entity_poly.entity_id
_entity_poly.type
_entity_poly.pdbx_seq_one_letter_code
_entity_poly.pdbx_strand_id
1 'polypeptide(L)'
;MTEEEIAAKAAAEAKAAADAAAAEAAKADEKLGEGGIKALKAERDAREAAEKRAADAEAKIQAAEDAKLSDIQRAQKERDDQAAENAKLKASNARLAALAEHPVPKDLQDLVTGTDEASYLASAKKISELYARAEGKPLKGNPVHDSGNRNGDGGGGAGTSISAGRDLYASKHHKSS
;
A
#
# COMPACT_ATOMS: atom_id res chain seq x y z
N MET A 1 -12.76 -22.73 9.54
CA MET A 1 -13.47 -21.57 10.10
C MET A 1 -14.46 -21.12 9.06
N THR A 2 -15.75 -21.16 9.38
CA THR A 2 -16.79 -20.67 8.47
C THR A 2 -16.76 -19.14 8.43
N GLU A 3 -17.31 -18.53 7.38
CA GLU A 3 -17.41 -17.05 7.28
C GLU A 3 -18.15 -16.45 8.48
N GLU A 4 -19.08 -17.21 9.07
CA GLU A 4 -19.83 -16.86 10.27
C GLU A 4 -18.97 -16.82 11.55
N GLU A 5 -18.00 -17.73 11.69
CA GLU A 5 -17.06 -17.75 12.83
C GLU A 5 -16.05 -16.60 12.77
N ILE A 6 -15.65 -16.18 11.56
CA ILE A 6 -14.76 -15.03 11.35
C ILE A 6 -15.50 -13.72 11.68
N ALA A 7 -16.76 -13.59 11.26
CA ALA A 7 -17.61 -12.45 11.59
C ALA A 7 -17.90 -12.35 13.10
N ALA A 8 -18.17 -13.48 13.76
CA ALA A 8 -18.39 -13.54 15.20
C ALA A 8 -17.13 -13.14 16.00
N LYS A 9 -15.95 -13.59 15.55
CA LYS A 9 -14.68 -13.23 16.18
C LYS A 9 -14.35 -11.74 15.99
N ALA A 10 -14.56 -11.19 14.79
CA ALA A 10 -14.36 -9.77 14.52
C ALA A 10 -15.32 -8.88 15.35
N ALA A 11 -16.58 -9.31 15.53
CA ALA A 11 -17.54 -8.62 16.39
C ALA A 11 -17.14 -8.68 17.87
N ALA A 12 -16.60 -9.80 18.34
CA ALA A 12 -16.11 -9.95 19.72
C ALA A 12 -14.86 -9.09 19.98
N GLU A 13 -13.94 -9.02 19.03
CA GLU A 13 -12.74 -8.16 19.12
C GLU A 13 -13.10 -6.67 19.07
N ALA A 14 -14.05 -6.27 18.21
CA ALA A 14 -14.57 -4.90 18.17
C ALA A 14 -15.25 -4.50 19.49
N LYS A 15 -16.00 -5.42 20.10
CA LYS A 15 -16.63 -5.19 21.41
C LYS A 15 -15.60 -5.05 22.53
N ALA A 16 -14.59 -5.93 22.56
CA ALA A 16 -13.51 -5.85 23.54
C ALA A 16 -12.69 -4.55 23.43
N ALA A 17 -12.46 -4.07 22.20
CA ALA A 17 -11.80 -2.78 21.97
C ALA A 17 -12.66 -1.60 22.44
N ALA A 18 -13.98 -1.65 22.22
CA ALA A 18 -14.90 -0.62 22.70
C ALA A 18 -14.98 -0.57 24.25
N ASP A 19 -15.03 -1.74 24.90
CA ASP A 19 -15.05 -1.83 26.37
C ASP A 19 -13.73 -1.34 26.99
N ALA A 20 -12.58 -1.62 26.36
CA ALA A 20 -11.28 -1.11 26.79
C ALA A 20 -11.19 0.42 26.66
N ALA A 21 -11.67 0.98 25.55
CA ALA A 21 -11.73 2.42 25.33
C ALA A 21 -12.68 3.12 26.32
N ALA A 22 -13.82 2.49 26.65
CA ALA A 22 -14.76 3.01 27.65
C ALA A 22 -14.17 3.00 29.06
N ALA A 23 -13.43 1.96 29.43
CA ALA A 23 -12.75 1.87 30.73
C ALA A 23 -11.62 2.91 30.85
N GLU A 24 -10.91 3.21 29.77
CA GLU A 24 -9.87 4.25 29.75
C GLU A 24 -10.48 5.66 29.79
N ALA A 25 -11.60 5.89 29.10
CA ALA A 25 -12.37 7.12 29.18
C ALA A 25 -12.91 7.35 30.60
N ALA A 26 -13.41 6.32 31.28
CA ALA A 26 -13.88 6.43 32.67
C ALA A 26 -12.76 6.84 33.64
N LYS A 27 -11.56 6.27 33.49
CA LYS A 27 -10.38 6.66 34.29
C LYS A 27 -9.91 8.09 33.99
N ALA A 28 -10.01 8.53 32.74
CA ALA A 28 -9.71 9.90 32.36
C ALA A 28 -10.72 10.88 32.97
N ASP A 29 -12.01 10.52 32.96
CA ASP A 29 -13.09 11.30 33.57
C ASP A 29 -12.91 11.44 35.09
N GLU A 30 -12.55 10.36 35.80
CA GLU A 30 -12.22 10.41 37.24
C GLU A 30 -11.06 11.37 37.56
N LYS A 31 -10.06 11.46 36.67
CA LYS A 31 -8.89 12.34 36.82
C LYS A 31 -9.21 13.82 36.54
N LEU A 32 -10.16 14.11 35.65
CA LEU A 32 -10.56 15.46 35.24
C LEU A 32 -11.60 16.09 36.19
N GLY A 33 -12.31 15.27 36.97
CA GLY A 33 -13.39 15.71 37.87
C GLY A 33 -14.60 16.30 37.13
N GLU A 34 -15.71 16.55 37.83
CA GLU A 34 -16.96 17.00 37.19
C GLU A 34 -16.82 18.30 36.39
N GLY A 35 -15.99 19.24 36.86
CA GLY A 35 -15.72 20.51 36.18
C GLY A 35 -14.94 20.32 34.87
N GLY A 36 -13.90 19.48 34.88
CA GLY A 36 -13.10 19.19 33.69
C GLY A 36 -13.88 18.42 32.63
N ILE A 37 -14.70 17.45 33.04
CA ILE A 37 -15.58 16.69 32.13
C ILE A 37 -16.60 17.62 31.46
N LYS A 38 -17.23 18.53 32.23
CA LYS A 38 -18.19 19.50 31.68
C LYS A 38 -17.54 20.46 30.70
N ALA A 39 -16.33 20.94 30.98
CA ALA A 39 -15.58 21.81 30.09
C ALA A 39 -15.24 21.10 28.77
N LEU A 40 -14.75 19.85 28.83
CA LEU A 40 -14.43 19.07 27.63
C LEU A 40 -15.66 18.71 26.81
N LYS A 41 -16.80 18.40 27.45
CA LYS A 41 -18.07 18.18 26.75
C LYS A 41 -18.52 19.46 26.04
N ALA A 42 -18.49 20.60 26.73
CA ALA A 42 -18.82 21.89 26.13
C ALA A 42 -17.90 22.26 24.95
N GLU A 43 -16.60 21.95 25.05
CA GLU A 43 -15.63 22.15 23.96
C GLU A 43 -15.95 21.25 22.75
N ARG A 44 -16.22 19.97 22.99
CA ARG A 44 -16.60 19.01 21.93
C ARG A 44 -17.92 19.40 21.28
N ASP A 45 -18.93 19.74 22.06
CA ASP A 45 -20.24 20.17 21.55
C ASP A 45 -20.11 21.46 20.71
N ALA A 46 -19.27 22.41 21.14
CA ALA A 46 -18.99 23.62 20.37
C ALA A 46 -18.25 23.31 19.05
N ARG A 47 -17.33 22.35 19.07
CA ARG A 47 -16.61 21.89 17.88
C ARG A 47 -17.54 21.17 16.92
N GLU A 48 -18.35 20.22 17.39
CA GLU A 48 -19.35 19.54 16.57
C GLU A 48 -20.37 20.52 15.97
N ALA A 49 -20.80 21.52 16.74
CA ALA A 49 -21.68 22.56 16.24
C ALA A 49 -20.99 23.45 15.19
N ALA A 50 -19.69 23.73 15.31
CA ALA A 50 -18.93 24.46 14.30
C ALA A 50 -18.73 23.61 13.03
N GLU A 51 -18.41 22.33 13.17
CA GLU A 51 -18.24 21.38 12.06
C GLU A 51 -19.55 21.20 11.30
N LYS A 52 -20.69 21.04 11.99
CA LYS A 52 -22.02 21.00 11.35
C LYS A 52 -22.34 22.29 10.60
N ARG A 53 -22.08 23.45 11.21
CA ARG A 53 -22.30 24.75 10.54
C ARG A 53 -21.41 24.93 9.31
N ALA A 54 -20.17 24.43 9.34
CA ALA A 54 -19.25 24.46 8.21
C ALA A 54 -19.78 23.56 7.07
N ALA A 55 -20.14 22.32 7.39
CA ALA A 55 -20.73 21.40 6.42
C ALA A 55 -22.04 21.94 5.81
N ASP A 56 -22.92 22.52 6.62
CA ASP A 56 -24.16 23.15 6.15
C ASP A 56 -23.89 24.37 5.27
N ALA A 57 -22.84 25.14 5.57
CA ALA A 57 -22.43 26.29 4.77
C ALA A 57 -21.83 25.85 3.43
N GLU A 58 -20.96 24.84 3.44
CA GLU A 58 -20.40 24.23 2.23
C GLU A 58 -21.50 23.66 1.33
N ALA A 59 -22.46 22.94 1.90
CA ALA A 59 -23.60 22.41 1.16
C ALA A 59 -24.45 23.54 0.51
N LYS A 60 -24.66 24.64 1.23
CA LYS A 60 -25.38 25.82 0.69
C LYS A 60 -24.59 26.55 -0.39
N ILE A 61 -23.27 26.65 -0.25
CA ILE A 61 -22.38 27.22 -1.27
C ILE A 61 -22.43 26.35 -2.52
N GLN A 62 -22.28 25.04 -2.37
CA GLN A 62 -22.35 24.08 -3.47
C GLN A 62 -23.69 24.16 -4.19
N ALA A 63 -24.81 24.20 -3.46
CA ALA A 63 -26.14 24.35 -4.04
C ALA A 63 -26.31 25.70 -4.76
N ALA A 64 -25.74 26.79 -4.24
CA ALA A 64 -25.77 28.10 -4.88
C ALA A 64 -24.88 28.18 -6.13
N GLU A 65 -23.75 27.46 -6.15
CA GLU A 65 -22.91 27.29 -7.32
C GLU A 65 -23.61 26.46 -8.38
N ASP A 66 -24.19 25.31 -8.01
CA ASP A 66 -24.94 24.44 -8.92
C ASP A 66 -26.18 25.13 -9.51
N ALA A 67 -26.81 26.03 -8.75
CA ALA A 67 -27.92 26.87 -9.23
C ALA A 67 -27.47 27.99 -10.21
N LYS A 68 -26.19 28.42 -10.16
CA LYS A 68 -25.60 29.40 -11.08
C LYS A 68 -25.07 28.76 -12.36
N LEU A 69 -24.81 27.45 -12.36
CA LEU A 69 -24.42 26.74 -13.58
C LEU A 69 -25.60 26.73 -14.55
N SER A 70 -25.36 27.22 -15.77
CA SER A 70 -26.29 27.01 -16.88
C SER A 70 -26.43 25.51 -17.16
N ASP A 71 -27.53 25.08 -17.80
CA ASP A 71 -27.78 23.64 -18.07
C ASP A 71 -26.61 22.97 -18.83
N ILE A 72 -25.89 23.73 -19.66
CA ILE A 72 -24.67 23.28 -20.35
C ILE A 72 -23.51 23.03 -19.37
N GLN A 73 -23.30 23.93 -18.41
CA GLN A 73 -22.23 23.79 -17.41
C GLN A 73 -22.54 22.69 -16.40
N ARG A 74 -23.81 22.50 -16.04
CA ARG A 74 -24.25 21.37 -15.21
C ARG A 74 -23.99 20.04 -15.91
N ALA A 75 -24.35 19.94 -17.20
CA ALA A 75 -24.06 18.76 -18.01
C ALA A 75 -22.55 18.51 -18.20
N GLN A 76 -21.74 19.56 -18.32
CA GLN A 76 -20.28 19.44 -18.37
C GLN A 76 -19.71 18.90 -17.06
N LYS A 77 -20.11 19.47 -15.92
CA LYS A 77 -19.69 19.02 -14.59
C LYS A 77 -20.09 17.56 -14.36
N GLU A 78 -21.33 17.19 -14.66
CA GLU A 78 -21.80 15.81 -14.50
C GLU A 78 -21.03 14.83 -15.40
N ARG A 79 -20.70 15.23 -16.64
CA ARG A 79 -19.84 14.45 -17.53
C ARG A 79 -18.42 14.34 -16.99
N ASP A 80 -17.87 15.41 -16.40
CA ASP A 80 -16.55 15.43 -15.74
C ASP A 80 -16.51 14.47 -14.56
N ASP A 81 -17.49 14.55 -13.68
CA ASP A 81 -17.63 13.70 -12.50
C ASP A 81 -17.78 12.23 -12.91
N GLN A 82 -18.66 11.92 -13.87
CA GLN A 82 -18.82 10.56 -14.41
C GLN A 82 -17.55 10.04 -15.10
N ALA A 83 -16.80 10.88 -15.80
CA ALA A 83 -15.55 10.46 -16.43
C ALA A 83 -14.48 10.13 -15.37
N ALA A 84 -14.39 10.93 -14.30
CA ALA A 84 -13.49 10.70 -13.19
C ALA A 84 -13.84 9.40 -12.43
N GLU A 85 -15.12 9.18 -12.16
CA GLU A 85 -15.60 7.95 -11.52
C GLU A 85 -15.30 6.72 -12.40
N ASN A 86 -15.59 6.79 -13.70
CA ASN A 86 -15.27 5.72 -14.64
C ASN A 86 -13.77 5.42 -14.71
N ALA A 87 -12.91 6.44 -14.65
CA ALA A 87 -11.46 6.24 -14.61
C ALA A 87 -11.02 5.50 -13.33
N LYS A 88 -11.58 5.88 -12.18
CA LYS A 88 -11.33 5.21 -10.90
C LYS A 88 -11.81 3.76 -10.89
N LEU A 89 -12.99 3.49 -11.42
CA LEU A 89 -13.55 2.14 -11.54
C LEU A 89 -12.71 1.27 -12.47
N LYS A 90 -12.28 1.80 -13.63
CA LYS A 90 -11.37 1.10 -14.55
C LYS A 90 -10.05 0.74 -13.89
N ALA A 91 -9.42 1.69 -13.18
CA ALA A 91 -8.19 1.42 -12.45
C ALA A 91 -8.38 0.35 -11.35
N SER A 92 -9.49 0.42 -10.61
CA SER A 92 -9.81 -0.58 -9.57
C SER A 92 -10.02 -1.96 -10.17
N ASN A 93 -10.78 -2.06 -11.28
CA ASN A 93 -11.00 -3.31 -11.99
C ASN A 93 -9.70 -3.90 -12.54
N ALA A 94 -8.82 -3.07 -13.11
CA ALA A 94 -7.52 -3.52 -13.60
C ALA A 94 -6.64 -4.08 -12.46
N ARG A 95 -6.62 -3.42 -11.30
CA ARG A 95 -5.92 -3.93 -10.11
C ARG A 95 -6.51 -5.25 -9.63
N LEU A 96 -7.83 -5.39 -9.59
CA LEU A 96 -8.50 -6.62 -9.20
C LEU A 96 -8.24 -7.76 -10.20
N ALA A 97 -8.26 -7.48 -11.50
CA ALA A 97 -7.91 -8.45 -12.54
C ALA A 97 -6.47 -8.95 -12.36
N ALA A 98 -5.53 -8.05 -12.10
CA ALA A 98 -4.14 -8.42 -11.85
C ALA A 98 -3.96 -9.30 -10.59
N LEU A 99 -4.70 -9.00 -9.52
CA LEU A 99 -4.71 -9.81 -8.29
C LEU A 99 -5.36 -11.18 -8.48
N ALA A 100 -6.32 -11.29 -9.41
CA ALA A 100 -6.95 -12.57 -9.75
C ALA A 100 -6.00 -13.46 -10.57
N GLU A 101 -5.21 -12.88 -11.48
CA GLU A 101 -4.24 -13.61 -12.30
C GLU A 101 -2.98 -14.02 -11.52
N HIS A 102 -2.51 -13.13 -10.64
CA HIS A 102 -1.36 -13.37 -9.78
C HIS A 102 -1.79 -13.29 -8.31
N PRO A 103 -2.07 -14.43 -7.65
CA PRO A 103 -2.60 -14.43 -6.30
C PRO A 103 -1.56 -13.89 -5.32
N VAL A 104 -1.76 -12.64 -4.91
CA VAL A 104 -0.98 -11.96 -3.87
C VAL A 104 -1.70 -12.09 -2.53
N PRO A 105 -1.01 -12.52 -1.45
CA PRO A 105 -1.58 -12.56 -0.10
C PRO A 105 -2.17 -11.21 0.31
N LYS A 106 -3.28 -11.23 1.07
CA LYS A 106 -4.02 -10.01 1.45
C LYS A 106 -3.13 -8.91 2.04
N ASP A 107 -2.18 -9.29 2.89
CA ASP A 107 -1.26 -8.37 3.57
C ASP A 107 -0.33 -7.62 2.61
N LEU A 108 -0.17 -8.10 1.36
CA LEU A 108 0.70 -7.54 0.34
C LEU A 108 -0.06 -6.93 -0.84
N GLN A 109 -1.40 -7.00 -0.85
CA GLN A 109 -2.21 -6.48 -1.97
C GLN A 109 -2.07 -4.96 -2.13
N ASP A 110 -1.80 -4.23 -1.05
CA ASP A 110 -1.57 -2.79 -1.06
C ASP A 110 -0.27 -2.37 -1.77
N LEU A 111 0.65 -3.31 -1.96
CA LEU A 111 1.88 -3.07 -2.72
C LEU A 111 1.65 -3.14 -4.23
N VAL A 112 0.51 -3.68 -4.68
CA VAL A 112 0.14 -3.75 -6.10
C VAL A 112 -0.31 -2.36 -6.56
N THR A 113 0.63 -1.66 -7.19
CA THR A 113 0.47 -0.29 -7.69
C THR A 113 0.74 -0.20 -9.19
N GLY A 114 0.12 0.79 -9.85
CA GLY A 114 0.24 0.99 -11.30
C GLY A 114 -0.69 2.11 -11.78
N THR A 115 -0.48 2.58 -13.01
CA THR A 115 -1.32 3.60 -13.67
C THR A 115 -2.21 3.02 -14.77
N ASP A 116 -1.91 1.80 -15.20
CA ASP A 116 -2.52 1.08 -16.31
C ASP A 116 -2.50 -0.42 -16.01
N GLU A 117 -3.28 -1.18 -16.79
CA GLU A 117 -3.47 -2.62 -16.59
C GLU A 117 -2.16 -3.42 -16.66
N ALA A 118 -1.27 -3.10 -17.60
CA ALA A 118 0.01 -3.78 -17.74
C ALA A 118 0.92 -3.53 -16.53
N SER A 119 0.92 -2.29 -16.01
CA SER A 119 1.65 -1.94 -14.79
C SER A 119 1.12 -2.70 -13.57
N TYR A 120 -0.20 -2.81 -13.39
CA TYR A 120 -0.79 -3.58 -12.30
C TYR A 120 -0.45 -5.08 -12.39
N LEU A 121 -0.53 -5.67 -13.59
CA LEU A 121 -0.15 -7.05 -13.84
C LEU A 121 1.32 -7.32 -13.51
N ALA A 122 2.23 -6.47 -14.00
CA ALA A 122 3.66 -6.60 -13.72
C ALA A 122 3.96 -6.48 -12.21
N SER A 123 3.28 -5.56 -11.53
CA SER A 123 3.42 -5.35 -10.08
C SER A 123 2.94 -6.57 -9.29
N ALA A 124 1.72 -7.06 -9.57
CA ALA A 124 1.15 -8.25 -8.94
C ALA A 124 2.02 -9.50 -9.18
N LYS A 125 2.48 -9.70 -10.43
CA LYS A 125 3.41 -10.77 -10.79
C LYS A 125 4.67 -10.72 -9.94
N LYS A 126 5.35 -9.57 -9.90
CA LYS A 126 6.59 -9.40 -9.14
C LYS A 126 6.40 -9.71 -7.65
N ILE A 127 5.31 -9.24 -7.05
CA ILE A 127 5.02 -9.48 -5.63
C ILE A 127 4.75 -10.97 -5.39
N SER A 128 3.97 -11.63 -6.25
CA SER A 128 3.69 -13.06 -6.13
C SER A 128 4.96 -13.92 -6.27
N GLU A 129 5.87 -13.56 -7.17
CA GLU A 129 7.16 -14.25 -7.35
C GLU A 129 8.10 -14.05 -6.15
N LEU A 130 8.17 -12.83 -5.61
CA LEU A 130 8.95 -12.55 -4.40
C LEU A 130 8.41 -13.30 -3.19
N TYR A 131 7.09 -13.34 -3.04
CA TYR A 131 6.43 -14.09 -1.96
C TYR A 131 6.70 -15.60 -2.09
N ALA A 132 6.56 -16.17 -3.29
CA ALA A 132 6.86 -17.58 -3.54
C ALA A 132 8.33 -17.92 -3.23
N ARG A 133 9.27 -17.04 -3.58
CA ARG A 133 10.69 -17.17 -3.25
C ARG A 133 10.93 -17.08 -1.73
N ALA A 134 10.25 -16.17 -1.04
CA ALA A 134 10.38 -15.97 0.41
C ALA A 134 9.79 -17.14 1.23
N GLU A 135 8.70 -17.76 0.77
CA GLU A 135 8.13 -18.97 1.37
C GLU A 135 8.97 -20.24 1.16
N GLY A 136 10.09 -20.16 0.43
CA GLY A 136 10.94 -21.32 0.13
C GLY A 136 10.33 -22.29 -0.89
N LYS A 137 9.27 -21.90 -1.61
CA LYS A 137 8.77 -22.68 -2.75
C LYS A 137 9.71 -22.46 -3.94
N PRO A 138 10.41 -23.50 -4.43
CA PRO A 138 11.32 -23.33 -5.55
C PRO A 138 10.51 -22.99 -6.81
N LEU A 139 10.84 -21.86 -7.43
CA LEU A 139 10.42 -21.55 -8.79
C LEU A 139 10.88 -22.71 -9.70
N LYS A 140 9.96 -23.32 -10.45
CA LYS A 140 10.34 -24.14 -11.61
C LYS A 140 11.11 -23.24 -12.57
N GLY A 141 12.43 -23.34 -12.54
CA GLY A 141 13.35 -22.70 -13.47
C GLY A 141 13.69 -21.25 -13.14
N ASN A 142 14.76 -21.04 -12.36
CA ASN A 142 15.92 -20.28 -12.82
C ASN A 142 17.11 -20.49 -11.84
N PRO A 143 18.36 -20.42 -12.32
CA PRO A 143 19.54 -20.79 -11.55
C PRO A 143 19.72 -19.82 -10.38
N VAL A 144 19.91 -20.38 -9.19
CA VAL A 144 20.34 -19.61 -8.02
C VAL A 144 21.73 -19.05 -8.34
N HIS A 145 21.87 -17.72 -8.38
CA HIS A 145 23.20 -17.13 -8.28
C HIS A 145 23.68 -17.38 -6.85
N ASP A 146 24.55 -18.37 -6.70
CA ASP A 146 25.27 -18.69 -5.47
C ASP A 146 26.11 -17.47 -5.05
N SER A 147 25.48 -16.60 -4.25
CA SER A 147 26.15 -15.50 -3.58
C SER A 147 26.55 -15.98 -2.19
N GLY A 148 27.64 -16.74 -2.12
CA GLY A 148 28.38 -16.90 -0.87
C GLY A 148 28.67 -18.33 -0.45
N ASN A 149 29.49 -19.04 -1.21
CA ASN A 149 30.32 -20.10 -0.65
C ASN A 149 31.81 -19.78 -0.85
N ARG A 150 32.30 -18.75 -0.14
CA ARG A 150 33.72 -18.53 0.11
C ARG A 150 33.99 -18.74 1.60
N ASN A 151 34.14 -20.00 1.97
CA ASN A 151 34.87 -20.52 3.12
C ASN A 151 35.02 -22.02 2.77
N GLY A 152 36.16 -22.56 2.36
CA GLY A 152 37.51 -22.30 2.80
C GLY A 152 38.02 -23.64 3.32
N ASP A 153 38.43 -24.55 2.43
CA ASP A 153 39.36 -25.63 2.78
C ASP A 153 40.08 -26.21 1.55
N GLY A 154 41.41 -26.26 1.66
CA GLY A 154 42.35 -27.16 0.98
C GLY A 154 42.37 -27.30 -0.56
N GLY A 155 43.30 -26.60 -1.22
CA GLY A 155 44.18 -27.26 -2.20
C GLY A 155 44.27 -26.70 -3.63
N GLY A 156 45.26 -25.84 -3.87
CA GLY A 156 46.02 -25.81 -5.12
C GLY A 156 45.67 -24.74 -6.16
N GLY A 157 46.60 -23.80 -6.39
CA GLY A 157 46.63 -22.98 -7.62
C GLY A 157 46.67 -21.47 -7.40
N ALA A 158 47.64 -20.97 -6.64
CA ALA A 158 47.91 -19.54 -6.52
C ALA A 158 48.48 -18.97 -7.84
N GLY A 159 47.65 -18.25 -8.59
CA GLY A 159 48.02 -17.53 -9.82
C GLY A 159 47.16 -16.29 -10.00
N THR A 160 47.29 -15.35 -9.06
CA THR A 160 46.58 -14.08 -8.97
C THR A 160 46.65 -13.26 -10.26
N SER A 161 45.48 -12.74 -10.66
CA SER A 161 45.06 -11.94 -11.81
C SER A 161 45.96 -10.78 -12.31
N ILE A 162 47.12 -10.54 -11.72
CA ILE A 162 48.05 -9.48 -12.13
C ILE A 162 49.12 -10.02 -13.11
N SER A 163 49.56 -11.27 -12.97
CA SER A 163 50.52 -11.89 -13.89
C SER A 163 49.91 -12.12 -15.27
N ALA A 164 48.70 -12.70 -15.31
CA ALA A 164 47.96 -12.93 -16.57
C ALA A 164 47.67 -11.63 -17.33
N GLY A 165 47.40 -10.52 -16.62
CA GLY A 165 47.20 -9.21 -17.25
C GLY A 165 48.49 -8.61 -17.83
N ARG A 166 49.62 -8.82 -17.17
CA ARG A 166 50.94 -8.32 -17.59
C ARG A 166 51.50 -9.06 -18.81
N ASP A 167 51.29 -10.37 -18.90
CA ASP A 167 51.72 -11.17 -20.05
C ASP A 167 50.91 -10.82 -21.31
N LEU A 168 49.63 -10.51 -21.14
CA LEU A 168 48.74 -10.10 -22.22
C LEU A 168 49.12 -8.72 -22.76
N TYR A 169 49.53 -7.78 -21.90
CA TYR A 169 50.07 -6.48 -22.30
C TYR A 169 51.39 -6.61 -23.07
N ALA A 170 52.33 -7.44 -22.59
CA ALA A 170 53.60 -7.67 -23.26
C ALA A 170 53.43 -8.27 -24.67
N SER A 171 52.48 -9.21 -24.83
CA SER A 171 52.17 -9.82 -26.13
C SER A 171 51.59 -8.83 -27.17
N LYS A 172 50.89 -7.78 -26.69
CA LYS A 172 50.25 -6.79 -27.55
C LYS A 172 51.20 -5.68 -28.00
N HIS A 173 52.29 -5.45 -27.26
CA HIS A 173 53.23 -4.36 -27.51
C HIS A 173 54.57 -4.79 -28.13
N HIS A 174 54.74 -6.07 -28.48
CA HIS A 174 55.98 -6.59 -29.11
C HIS A 174 55.86 -6.79 -30.64
N LYS A 175 55.34 -5.78 -31.36
CA LYS A 175 55.42 -5.71 -32.84
C LYS A 175 55.69 -4.29 -33.32
N SER A 176 56.97 -3.93 -33.38
CA SER A 176 57.62 -3.41 -34.60
C SER A 176 59.13 -3.41 -34.40
N SER A 177 59.85 -3.82 -35.45
CA SER A 177 61.28 -3.58 -35.64
C SER A 177 61.62 -2.10 -35.57
#